data_AF-A0A8D8Q211-F1
#
_entry.id   AF-A0A8D8Q211-F1
#
_cell.length_a   1.000
_cell.length_b   1.000
_cell.length_c   1.000
_cell.angle_alpha   90.00
_cell.angle_beta   90.00
_cell.angle_gamma   90.00
#
_symmetry.space_group_name_H-M   'P 1'
#
loop_
_entity.id
_entity.type
_entity.pdbx_description
1 polymer ?
#
loop_
_entity_poly.entity_id
_entity_poly.type
_entity_poly.pdbx_seq_one_letter_code
_entity_poly.pdbx_strand_id
1 'polypeptide(L)'
;MTTPNAFLPPPPSSMLGGGAGTPMSPATPPVSQPNPPEKHLVHWFRKGLRMHDNPSLREGLKGCATFRCVFILDPWFATSNVGINKWRFLLQCLEDLDINLRKLNSRLFVIRGQPADILPKLFKEWKTTCLTFEEDPEPFGKVRDQNIMTLCKGLNIEVVSRISHTLYDLDQIIEKNGGKSPLTYHQFQSIVAKLNPPNPAEASVTPLIVRGALTPIRDDHDDKYGVPTLEELGECLLGTVPVHNKLSTHSGRTRFRHGRSPTSHLEGW
;
A
#
# COMPACT_ATOMS: atom_id res chain seq x y z
N MET A 1 56.40 -7.76 61.89
CA MET A 1 56.93 -8.71 62.89
C MET A 1 56.07 -9.96 62.81
N THR A 2 56.50 -11.19 62.53
CA THR A 2 57.75 -11.78 61.99
C THR A 2 57.36 -13.25 61.72
N THR A 3 57.75 -13.75 60.54
CA THR A 3 57.94 -15.12 60.00
C THR A 3 58.13 -16.28 61.01
N PRO A 4 58.03 -17.61 60.65
CA PRO A 4 58.57 -18.16 59.40
C PRO A 4 57.99 -19.44 58.75
N ASN A 5 58.53 -19.62 57.53
CA ASN A 5 58.59 -20.73 56.58
C ASN A 5 59.31 -22.01 57.09
N ALA A 6 58.96 -23.17 56.51
CA ALA A 6 59.82 -24.36 56.29
C ALA A 6 59.17 -25.26 55.19
N PHE A 7 59.67 -25.37 53.95
CA PHE A 7 60.72 -26.27 53.35
C PHE A 7 60.41 -27.79 53.50
N LEU A 8 60.07 -28.57 52.45
CA LEU A 8 60.88 -29.28 51.40
C LEU A 8 59.97 -30.31 50.64
N PRO A 9 60.41 -31.14 49.65
CA PRO A 9 61.16 -30.95 48.38
C PRO A 9 60.41 -31.59 47.13
N PRO A 10 60.93 -31.50 45.88
CA PRO A 10 60.36 -32.16 44.68
C PRO A 10 61.04 -33.53 44.39
N PRO A 11 60.45 -34.50 43.64
CA PRO A 11 60.56 -34.58 42.15
C PRO A 11 59.45 -35.49 41.50
N PRO A 12 59.60 -36.11 40.29
CA PRO A 12 60.23 -35.72 39.01
C PRO A 12 59.23 -35.71 37.82
N SER A 13 59.66 -35.11 36.70
CA SER A 13 59.03 -35.25 35.38
C SER A 13 59.50 -36.54 34.67
N SER A 14 58.56 -37.32 34.14
CA SER A 14 58.57 -37.94 32.79
C SER A 14 57.66 -39.16 32.74
N MET A 15 56.85 -39.26 31.69
CA MET A 15 56.75 -40.40 30.78
C MET A 15 55.59 -40.12 29.83
N LEU A 16 55.95 -39.93 28.55
CA LEU A 16 55.06 -39.96 27.41
C LEU A 16 54.30 -41.30 27.39
N GLY A 17 52.97 -41.24 27.42
CA GLY A 17 52.10 -42.38 27.18
C GLY A 17 51.03 -41.98 26.18
N GLY A 18 51.22 -42.38 24.92
CA GLY A 18 50.24 -42.20 23.85
C GLY A 18 48.96 -42.96 24.15
N GLY A 19 47.88 -42.23 24.41
CA GLY A 19 46.51 -42.72 24.38
C GLY A 19 45.84 -42.22 23.12
N ALA A 20 45.48 -43.15 22.24
CA ALA A 20 44.78 -42.88 20.99
C ALA A 20 43.50 -42.08 21.25
N GLY A 21 43.45 -40.86 20.71
CA GLY A 21 42.25 -40.03 20.72
C GLY A 21 41.15 -40.71 19.90
N THR A 22 40.04 -41.02 20.56
CA THR A 22 38.76 -41.35 19.93
C THR A 22 38.40 -40.20 18.98
N PRO A 23 38.05 -40.46 17.70
CA PRO A 23 37.64 -39.36 16.82
C PRO A 23 36.33 -38.76 17.34
N MET A 24 36.40 -37.50 17.77
CA MET A 24 35.21 -36.68 17.98
C MET A 24 34.45 -36.63 16.65
N SER A 25 33.22 -37.15 16.64
CA SER A 25 32.30 -36.97 15.52
C SER A 25 32.11 -35.46 15.28
N PRO A 26 32.14 -35.00 14.02
CA PRO A 26 31.92 -33.58 13.74
C PRO A 26 30.51 -33.20 14.19
N ALA A 27 30.44 -32.19 15.08
CA ALA A 27 29.18 -31.59 15.50
C ALA A 27 28.41 -31.16 14.24
N THR A 28 27.25 -31.77 14.03
CA THR A 28 26.33 -31.40 12.96
C THR A 28 25.98 -29.92 13.13
N PRO A 29 26.11 -29.07 12.10
CA PRO A 29 25.67 -27.68 12.21
C PRO A 29 24.18 -27.67 12.57
N PRO A 30 23.73 -26.74 13.43
CA PRO A 30 22.32 -26.66 13.79
C PRO A 30 21.51 -26.49 12.50
N VAL A 31 20.58 -27.42 12.27
CA VAL A 31 19.59 -27.32 11.21
C VAL A 31 18.89 -25.97 11.37
N SER A 32 19.17 -25.05 10.46
CA SER A 32 18.49 -23.76 10.40
C SER A 32 17.00 -24.02 10.33
N GLN A 33 16.28 -23.66 11.41
CA GLN A 33 14.82 -23.67 11.39
C GLN A 33 14.37 -22.86 10.16
N PRO A 34 13.37 -23.32 9.39
CA PRO A 34 12.85 -22.53 8.29
C PRO A 34 12.42 -21.18 8.86
N ASN A 35 12.96 -20.10 8.30
CA ASN A 35 12.49 -18.76 8.63
C ASN A 35 10.97 -18.74 8.48
N PRO A 36 10.22 -18.09 9.39
CA PRO A 36 8.79 -17.92 9.23
C PRO A 36 8.49 -17.35 7.83
N PRO A 37 7.39 -17.76 7.19
CA PRO A 37 7.08 -17.32 5.82
C PRO A 37 7.05 -15.80 5.76
N GLU A 38 7.77 -15.25 4.78
CA GLU A 38 7.91 -13.80 4.63
C GLU A 38 6.54 -13.15 4.34
N LYS A 39 6.21 -12.10 5.11
CA LYS A 39 4.98 -11.33 4.91
C LYS A 39 5.18 -10.32 3.78
N HIS A 40 4.49 -10.53 2.67
CA HIS A 40 4.46 -9.63 1.52
C HIS A 40 3.12 -8.90 1.49
N LEU A 41 3.16 -7.61 1.80
CA LEU A 41 2.00 -6.76 2.02
C LEU A 41 1.56 -6.06 0.73
N VAL A 42 0.26 -6.07 0.46
CA VAL A 42 -0.40 -5.11 -0.42
C VAL A 42 -1.36 -4.27 0.41
N HIS A 43 -1.20 -2.95 0.39
CA HIS A 43 -2.19 -2.03 0.94
C HIS A 43 -2.99 -1.39 -0.19
N TRP A 44 -4.31 -1.59 -0.19
CA TRP A 44 -5.19 -1.10 -1.23
C TRP A 44 -5.92 0.17 -0.79
N PHE A 45 -5.46 1.30 -1.37
CA PHE A 45 -6.07 2.60 -1.23
C PHE A 45 -7.31 2.74 -2.13
N ARG A 46 -8.36 3.36 -1.57
CA ARG A 46 -9.60 3.71 -2.30
C ARG A 46 -10.14 5.06 -1.85
N LYS A 47 -10.46 5.20 -0.55
CA LYS A 47 -10.93 6.45 0.08
C LYS A 47 -9.84 7.11 0.91
N GLY A 48 -9.37 6.48 1.98
CA GLY A 48 -8.33 7.00 2.86
C GLY A 48 -6.95 7.17 2.21
N LEU A 49 -6.83 8.11 1.26
CA LEU A 49 -5.63 8.49 0.52
C LEU A 49 -4.68 9.30 1.44
N ARG A 50 -4.24 8.67 2.54
CA ARG A 50 -3.44 9.31 3.59
C ARG A 50 -2.54 8.32 4.30
N MET A 51 -1.42 8.84 4.81
CA MET A 51 -0.44 8.08 5.60
C MET A 51 -0.66 8.20 7.12
N HIS A 52 -1.36 9.24 7.57
CA HIS A 52 -1.77 9.43 8.95
C HIS A 52 -3.11 8.77 9.24
N ASP A 53 -3.32 8.38 10.49
CA ASP A 53 -4.57 7.75 10.94
C ASP A 53 -5.04 6.61 10.02
N ASN A 54 -4.10 5.77 9.59
CA ASN A 54 -4.35 4.63 8.72
C ASN A 54 -4.00 3.33 9.47
N PRO A 55 -4.91 2.84 10.34
CA PRO A 55 -4.69 1.66 11.17
C PRO A 55 -4.48 0.39 10.32
N SER A 56 -5.21 0.23 9.22
CA SER A 56 -5.04 -0.91 8.31
C SER A 56 -3.62 -0.99 7.73
N LEU A 57 -3.09 0.13 7.23
CA LEU A 57 -1.71 0.19 6.71
C LEU A 57 -0.69 -0.05 7.82
N ARG A 58 -0.87 0.58 8.99
CA ARG A 58 0.06 0.45 10.12
C ARG A 58 0.15 -0.97 10.64
N GLU A 59 -0.97 -1.68 10.71
CA GLU A 59 -0.99 -3.09 11.10
C GLU A 59 -0.41 -4.00 10.02
N GLY A 60 -0.74 -3.74 8.75
CA GLY A 60 -0.16 -4.46 7.62
C GLY A 60 1.37 -4.39 7.59
N LEU A 61 1.94 -3.22 7.88
CA LEU A 61 3.39 -2.99 7.82
C LEU A 61 4.18 -3.73 8.91
N LYS A 62 3.55 -4.10 10.03
CA LYS A 62 4.23 -4.83 11.11
C LYS A 62 4.70 -6.19 10.60
N GLY A 63 6.02 -6.39 10.67
CA GLY A 63 6.67 -7.66 10.33
C GLY A 63 6.65 -8.00 8.83
N CYS A 64 6.35 -7.06 7.94
CA CYS A 64 6.39 -7.31 6.51
C CYS A 64 7.84 -7.26 5.97
N ALA A 65 8.17 -8.16 5.05
CA ALA A 65 9.43 -8.17 4.31
C ALA A 65 9.34 -7.22 3.11
N THR A 66 8.19 -7.20 2.44
CA THR A 66 7.91 -6.26 1.36
C THR A 66 6.54 -5.63 1.53
N PHE A 67 6.38 -4.42 1.00
CA PHE A 67 5.07 -3.77 0.92
C PHE A 67 4.90 -3.02 -0.40
N ARG A 68 3.66 -3.00 -0.90
CA ARG A 68 3.23 -2.22 -2.05
C ARG A 68 1.92 -1.53 -1.75
N CYS A 69 1.85 -0.23 -2.01
CA CYS A 69 0.62 0.54 -1.89
C CYS A 69 -0.01 0.67 -3.26
N VAL A 70 -1.23 0.16 -3.42
CA VAL A 70 -1.94 0.14 -4.71
C VAL A 70 -3.16 1.05 -4.68
N PHE A 71 -3.42 1.73 -5.78
CA PHE A 71 -4.70 2.35 -6.06
C PHE A 71 -5.23 1.78 -7.37
N ILE A 72 -6.46 1.26 -7.37
CA ILE A 72 -7.06 0.67 -8.56
C ILE A 72 -8.05 1.67 -9.15
N LEU A 73 -7.71 2.15 -10.35
CA LEU A 73 -8.51 3.10 -11.11
C LEU A 73 -9.53 2.29 -11.91
N ASP A 74 -10.73 2.22 -11.34
CA ASP A 74 -11.83 1.43 -11.85
C ASP A 74 -12.51 2.12 -13.05
N PRO A 75 -12.52 1.52 -14.25
CA PRO A 75 -13.17 2.10 -15.42
C PRO A 75 -14.70 2.31 -15.25
N TRP A 76 -15.39 1.54 -14.41
CA TRP A 76 -16.82 1.76 -14.13
C TRP A 76 -17.06 3.02 -13.29
N PHE A 77 -16.14 3.33 -12.35
CA PHE A 77 -16.16 4.62 -11.65
C PHE A 77 -16.03 5.79 -12.66
N ALA A 78 -15.26 5.54 -13.71
CA ALA A 78 -15.04 6.43 -14.83
C ALA A 78 -16.28 6.61 -15.74
N THR A 79 -17.12 5.60 -15.88
CA THR A 79 -18.42 5.71 -16.59
C THR A 79 -19.53 6.41 -15.79
N SER A 80 -19.36 6.55 -14.47
CA SER A 80 -20.27 7.39 -13.68
C SER A 80 -20.02 8.86 -13.99
N ASN A 81 -21.03 9.73 -13.88
CA ASN A 81 -21.00 11.14 -14.30
C ASN A 81 -20.06 12.00 -13.40
N VAL A 82 -18.77 11.67 -13.37
CA VAL A 82 -17.72 12.28 -12.55
C VAL A 82 -17.18 13.48 -13.30
N GLY A 83 -17.52 14.67 -12.83
CA GLY A 83 -17.01 15.91 -13.40
C GLY A 83 -15.49 16.03 -13.30
N ILE A 84 -14.88 16.75 -14.24
CA ILE A 84 -13.44 16.99 -14.36
C ILE A 84 -12.77 17.43 -13.05
N ASN A 85 -13.45 18.23 -12.22
CA ASN A 85 -12.93 18.69 -10.94
C ASN A 85 -12.69 17.56 -9.94
N LYS A 86 -13.56 16.53 -9.93
CA LYS A 86 -13.38 15.35 -9.05
C LYS A 86 -12.19 14.51 -9.52
N TRP A 87 -12.04 14.34 -10.83
CA TRP A 87 -10.88 13.65 -11.40
C TRP A 87 -9.57 14.35 -11.08
N ARG A 88 -9.50 15.66 -11.33
CA ARG A 88 -8.31 16.45 -11.01
C ARG A 88 -7.97 16.39 -9.52
N PHE A 89 -8.96 16.50 -8.64
CA PHE A 89 -8.74 16.37 -7.20
C PHE A 89 -8.20 14.99 -6.82
N LEU A 90 -8.78 13.92 -7.35
CA LEU A 90 -8.30 12.56 -7.12
C LEU A 90 -6.84 12.40 -7.56
N LEU A 91 -6.50 12.81 -8.78
CA LEU A 91 -5.13 12.70 -9.29
C LEU A 91 -4.13 13.46 -8.41
N GLN A 92 -4.46 14.69 -7.98
CA GLN A 92 -3.64 15.46 -7.06
C GLN A 92 -3.46 14.76 -5.70
N CYS A 93 -4.49 14.08 -5.18
CA CYS A 93 -4.37 13.27 -3.97
C CYS A 93 -3.45 12.05 -4.19
N LEU A 94 -3.51 11.39 -5.35
CA LEU A 94 -2.64 10.26 -5.66
C LEU A 94 -1.18 10.71 -5.83
N GLU A 95 -0.94 11.88 -6.43
CA GLU A 95 0.38 12.50 -6.52
C GLU A 95 0.96 12.82 -5.14
N ASP A 96 0.19 13.46 -4.25
CA ASP A 96 0.62 13.73 -2.87
C ASP A 96 0.92 12.44 -2.11
N LEU A 97 0.09 11.40 -2.32
CA LEU A 97 0.31 10.09 -1.71
C LEU A 97 1.61 9.43 -2.21
N ASP A 98 1.90 9.47 -3.52
CA ASP A 98 3.18 8.98 -4.08
C ASP A 98 4.38 9.77 -3.52
N ILE A 99 4.28 11.10 -3.41
CA ILE A 99 5.32 11.95 -2.80
C ILE A 99 5.59 11.52 -1.35
N ASN A 100 4.54 11.24 -0.56
CA ASN A 100 4.70 10.80 0.81
C ASN A 100 5.27 9.37 0.91
N LEU A 101 4.92 8.46 -0.01
CA LEU A 101 5.50 7.12 -0.10
C LEU A 101 6.98 7.14 -0.51
N ARG A 102 7.40 8.08 -1.38
CA ARG A 102 8.81 8.28 -1.76
C ARG A 102 9.70 8.61 -0.55
N LYS A 103 9.18 9.35 0.43
CA LYS A 103 9.89 9.62 1.69
C LYS A 103 10.18 8.35 2.51
N LEU A 104 9.50 7.24 2.20
CA LEU A 104 9.68 5.93 2.80
C LEU A 104 10.43 4.95 1.87
N ASN A 105 11.10 5.46 0.82
CA ASN A 105 11.72 4.65 -0.25
C ASN A 105 10.72 3.69 -0.93
N SER A 106 9.48 4.13 -1.06
CA SER A 106 8.37 3.40 -1.69
C SER A 106 7.75 4.24 -2.80
N ARG A 107 6.73 3.68 -3.46
CA ARG A 107 5.97 4.30 -4.54
C ARG A 107 4.51 3.88 -4.48
N LEU A 108 3.62 4.72 -4.99
CA LEU A 108 2.25 4.34 -5.28
C LEU A 108 2.19 3.53 -6.58
N PHE A 109 1.38 2.48 -6.59
CA PHE A 109 1.11 1.66 -7.76
C PHE A 109 -0.31 1.93 -8.24
N VAL A 110 -0.47 2.79 -9.24
CA VAL A 110 -1.77 3.10 -9.83
C VAL A 110 -2.04 2.12 -10.97
N ILE A 111 -3.14 1.37 -10.88
CA ILE A 111 -3.43 0.26 -11.80
C ILE A 111 -4.84 0.41 -12.34
N ARG A 112 -4.99 0.30 -13.66
CA ARG A 112 -6.30 0.40 -14.32
C ARG A 112 -6.98 -0.97 -14.37
N GLY A 113 -8.27 -1.01 -14.06
CA GLY A 113 -9.10 -2.21 -14.21
C GLY A 113 -10.03 -2.49 -13.03
N GLN A 114 -10.71 -3.64 -13.06
CA GLN A 114 -11.57 -4.07 -11.96
C GLN A 114 -10.74 -4.66 -10.82
N PRO A 115 -11.00 -4.28 -9.54
CA PRO A 115 -10.32 -4.88 -8.40
C PRO A 115 -10.39 -6.42 -8.39
N ALA A 116 -11.55 -6.98 -8.75
CA ALA A 116 -11.76 -8.43 -8.80
C ALA A 116 -10.86 -9.15 -9.83
N ASP A 117 -10.47 -8.48 -10.91
CA ASP A 117 -9.62 -9.05 -11.96
C ASP A 117 -8.14 -8.76 -11.75
N ILE A 118 -7.85 -7.59 -11.19
CA ILE A 118 -6.49 -7.07 -11.03
C ILE A 118 -5.83 -7.66 -9.79
N LEU A 119 -6.49 -7.62 -8.62
CA LEU A 119 -5.90 -8.06 -7.36
C LEU A 119 -5.38 -9.50 -7.40
N PRO A 120 -6.09 -10.50 -7.96
CA PRO A 120 -5.58 -11.88 -8.01
C PRO A 120 -4.29 -12.01 -8.83
N LYS A 121 -4.18 -11.25 -9.93
CA LYS A 121 -2.99 -11.24 -10.78
C LYS A 121 -1.81 -10.65 -10.02
N LEU A 122 -2.02 -9.54 -9.32
CA LEU A 122 -1.00 -8.88 -8.50
C LEU A 122 -0.56 -9.76 -7.33
N PHE A 123 -1.49 -10.42 -6.66
CA PHE A 123 -1.18 -11.31 -5.54
C PHE A 123 -0.26 -12.45 -5.97
N LYS A 124 -0.53 -13.03 -7.15
CA LYS A 124 0.32 -14.06 -7.73
C LYS A 124 1.69 -13.51 -8.16
N GLU A 125 1.72 -12.38 -8.86
CA GLU A 125 2.97 -11.76 -9.35
C GLU A 125 3.90 -11.38 -8.19
N TRP A 126 3.34 -10.82 -7.12
CA TRP A 126 4.10 -10.28 -5.99
C TRP A 126 4.19 -11.22 -4.79
N LYS A 127 3.67 -12.44 -4.93
CA LYS A 127 3.61 -13.45 -3.86
C LYS A 127 2.99 -12.89 -2.58
N THR A 128 1.93 -12.09 -2.72
CA THR A 128 1.27 -11.40 -1.60
C THR A 128 0.75 -12.43 -0.60
N THR A 129 1.01 -12.19 0.69
CA THR A 129 0.51 -13.00 1.79
C THR A 129 -0.42 -12.22 2.72
N CYS A 130 -0.42 -10.89 2.64
CA CYS A 130 -1.29 -10.02 3.41
C CYS A 130 -1.84 -8.89 2.53
N LEU A 131 -3.17 -8.72 2.53
CA LEU A 131 -3.89 -7.59 1.94
C LEU A 131 -4.44 -6.72 3.07
N THR A 132 -4.30 -5.40 2.95
CA THR A 132 -4.94 -4.47 3.88
C THR A 132 -5.69 -3.38 3.15
N PHE A 133 -6.79 -2.91 3.73
CA PHE A 133 -7.58 -1.77 3.22
C PHE A 133 -8.40 -1.14 4.35
N GLU A 134 -8.78 0.13 4.21
CA GLU A 134 -9.76 0.78 5.09
C GLU A 134 -11.15 0.17 4.89
N GLU A 135 -12.01 0.05 5.89
CA GLU A 135 -13.38 -0.45 5.66
C GLU A 135 -14.25 0.55 4.89
N ASP A 136 -15.09 0.06 3.97
CA ASP A 136 -16.07 0.88 3.24
C ASP A 136 -17.50 0.62 3.75
N PRO A 137 -18.13 1.58 4.45
CA PRO A 137 -19.48 1.37 4.98
C PRO A 137 -20.58 1.41 3.90
N GLU A 138 -20.27 1.88 2.69
CA GLU A 138 -21.26 2.00 1.61
C GLU A 138 -21.69 0.62 1.09
N PRO A 139 -22.97 0.42 0.70
CA PRO A 139 -23.49 -0.88 0.28
C PRO A 139 -22.68 -1.55 -0.83
N PHE A 140 -22.30 -0.79 -1.87
CA PHE A 140 -21.47 -1.30 -2.96
C PHE A 140 -20.06 -1.68 -2.48
N GLY A 141 -19.48 -0.86 -1.60
CA GLY A 141 -18.19 -1.11 -0.96
C GLY A 141 -18.20 -2.39 -0.14
N LYS A 142 -19.23 -2.60 0.70
CA LYS A 142 -19.38 -3.82 1.51
C LYS A 142 -19.43 -5.09 0.64
N VAL A 143 -20.23 -5.09 -0.44
CA VAL A 143 -20.32 -6.25 -1.36
C VAL A 143 -18.99 -6.52 -2.05
N ARG A 144 -18.34 -5.48 -2.57
CA ARG A 144 -17.00 -5.60 -3.18
C ARG A 144 -15.99 -6.18 -2.20
N ASP A 145 -15.93 -5.64 -0.99
CA ASP A 145 -14.95 -6.04 0.02
C ASP A 145 -15.19 -7.49 0.48
N GLN A 146 -16.45 -7.93 0.62
CA GLN A 146 -16.80 -9.33 0.89
C GLN A 146 -16.33 -10.28 -0.22
N ASN A 147 -16.50 -9.90 -1.49
CA ASN A 147 -16.02 -10.69 -2.61
C ASN A 147 -14.49 -10.79 -2.61
N ILE A 148 -13.77 -9.69 -2.34
CA ILE A 148 -12.31 -9.69 -2.23
C ILE A 148 -11.83 -10.51 -1.02
N MET A 149 -12.48 -10.40 0.14
CA MET A 149 -12.14 -11.23 1.30
C MET A 149 -12.32 -12.73 1.02
N THR A 150 -13.40 -13.11 0.32
CA THR A 150 -13.63 -14.49 -0.09
C THR A 150 -12.54 -14.98 -1.06
N LEU A 151 -12.15 -14.14 -2.01
CA LEU A 151 -11.06 -14.41 -2.94
C LEU A 151 -9.73 -14.61 -2.21
N CYS A 152 -9.38 -13.72 -1.29
CA CYS A 152 -8.15 -13.80 -0.49
C CYS A 152 -8.12 -15.08 0.35
N LYS A 153 -9.26 -15.47 0.94
CA LYS A 153 -9.38 -16.73 1.69
C LYS A 153 -9.07 -17.94 0.80
N GLY A 154 -9.54 -17.96 -0.45
CA GLY A 154 -9.23 -19.01 -1.42
C GLY A 154 -7.76 -19.06 -1.84
N LEU A 155 -7.04 -17.94 -1.75
CA LEU A 155 -5.61 -17.84 -2.06
C LEU A 155 -4.71 -17.94 -0.81
N ASN A 156 -5.27 -18.19 0.37
CA ASN A 156 -4.57 -18.20 1.66
C ASN A 156 -3.82 -16.88 1.94
N ILE A 157 -4.46 -15.75 1.63
CA ILE A 157 -3.98 -14.39 1.89
C ILE A 157 -4.71 -13.84 3.12
N GLU A 158 -3.96 -13.40 4.12
CA GLU A 158 -4.50 -12.72 5.29
C GLU A 158 -5.09 -11.36 4.87
N VAL A 159 -6.28 -11.01 5.39
CA VAL A 159 -6.90 -9.71 5.15
C VAL A 159 -7.02 -8.95 6.45
N VAL A 160 -6.51 -7.72 6.49
CA VAL A 160 -6.70 -6.79 7.62
C VAL A 160 -7.44 -5.56 7.14
N SER A 161 -8.65 -5.37 7.67
CA SER A 161 -9.44 -4.16 7.48
C SER A 161 -9.79 -3.51 8.81
N ARG A 162 -9.77 -2.17 8.83
CA ARG A 162 -10.04 -1.35 10.01
C ARG A 162 -10.94 -0.19 9.63
N ILE A 163 -11.79 0.21 10.56
CA ILE A 163 -12.66 1.38 10.43
C ILE A 163 -11.83 2.63 10.72
N SER A 164 -11.66 3.47 9.71
CA SER A 164 -10.99 4.77 9.85
C SER A 164 -11.60 5.86 8.96
N HIS A 165 -12.69 5.56 8.25
CA HIS A 165 -13.41 6.55 7.42
C HIS A 165 -14.46 7.31 8.23
N THR A 166 -15.04 6.65 9.23
CA THR A 166 -16.06 7.19 10.14
C THR A 166 -15.52 7.22 11.55
N LEU A 167 -16.01 8.16 12.37
CA LEU A 167 -15.62 8.26 13.78
C LEU A 167 -16.01 7.01 14.58
N TYR A 168 -17.16 6.43 14.25
CA TYR A 168 -17.71 5.26 14.92
C TYR A 168 -17.93 4.14 13.91
N ASP A 169 -17.99 2.94 14.45
CA ASP A 169 -18.55 1.77 13.77
C ASP A 169 -20.06 1.96 13.61
N LEU A 170 -20.53 2.00 12.36
CA LEU A 170 -21.94 2.21 12.04
C LEU A 170 -22.80 1.00 12.43
N ASP A 171 -22.25 -0.20 12.38
CA ASP A 171 -22.99 -1.42 12.73
C ASP A 171 -23.26 -1.44 14.25
N GLN A 172 -22.34 -0.94 15.07
CA GLN A 172 -22.56 -0.71 16.51
C GLN A 172 -23.66 0.33 16.79
N ILE A 173 -23.74 1.41 15.99
CA ILE A 173 -24.81 2.42 16.14
C ILE A 173 -26.17 1.80 15.81
N ILE A 174 -26.25 0.99 14.74
CA ILE A 174 -27.47 0.30 14.33
C ILE A 174 -27.90 -0.72 15.39
N GLU A 175 -26.96 -1.50 15.94
CA GLU A 175 -27.22 -2.48 16.99
C GLU A 175 -27.78 -1.81 18.25
N LYS A 176 -27.15 -0.71 18.71
CA LYS A 176 -27.62 0.07 19.87
C LYS A 176 -28.98 0.72 19.67
N ASN A 177 -29.44 0.83 18.43
CA ASN A 177 -30.77 1.32 18.07
C ASN A 177 -31.76 0.18 17.74
N GLY A 178 -31.51 -1.04 18.23
CA GLY A 178 -32.40 -2.19 18.03
C GLY A 178 -32.39 -2.73 16.60
N GLY A 179 -31.24 -2.67 15.92
CA GLY A 179 -31.06 -3.21 14.57
C GLY A 179 -31.58 -2.31 13.45
N LYS A 180 -31.87 -1.04 13.72
CA LYS A 180 -32.36 -0.07 12.73
C LYS A 180 -31.50 1.18 12.69
N SER A 181 -31.29 1.73 11.50
CA SER A 181 -30.61 3.03 11.37
C SER A 181 -31.43 4.15 12.02
N PRO A 182 -30.80 5.07 12.78
CA PRO A 182 -31.50 6.23 13.32
C PRO A 182 -31.98 7.12 12.17
N LEU A 183 -33.25 7.54 12.22
CA LEU A 183 -33.88 8.33 11.15
C LEU A 183 -33.88 9.84 11.44
N THR A 184 -33.55 10.23 12.67
CA THR A 184 -33.40 11.63 13.06
C THR A 184 -32.03 11.88 13.66
N TYR A 185 -31.52 13.10 13.47
CA TYR A 185 -30.24 13.50 14.02
C TYR A 185 -30.23 13.45 15.56
N HIS A 186 -31.34 13.81 16.21
CA HIS A 186 -31.47 13.73 17.67
C HIS A 186 -31.38 12.29 18.20
N GLN A 187 -32.01 11.33 17.51
CA GLN A 187 -31.86 9.91 17.85
C GLN A 187 -30.41 9.46 17.71
N PHE A 188 -29.75 9.81 16.60
CA PHE A 188 -28.34 9.54 16.38
C PHE A 188 -27.46 10.10 17.51
N GLN A 189 -27.62 11.37 17.89
CA GLN A 189 -26.88 11.98 19.00
C GLN A 189 -27.13 11.25 20.33
N SER A 190 -28.37 10.85 20.61
CA SER A 190 -28.74 10.14 21.83
C SER A 190 -28.11 8.74 21.93
N ILE A 191 -27.87 8.09 20.78
CA ILE A 191 -27.17 6.80 20.71
C ILE A 191 -25.67 7.01 20.90
N VAL A 192 -25.08 7.94 20.14
CA VAL A 192 -23.63 8.23 20.19
C VAL A 192 -23.19 8.70 21.59
N ALA A 193 -24.02 9.46 22.30
CA ALA A 193 -23.74 9.88 23.68
C ALA A 193 -23.61 8.71 24.67
N LYS A 194 -24.07 7.51 24.32
CA LYS A 194 -23.96 6.29 25.13
C LYS A 194 -22.78 5.40 24.69
N LEU A 195 -22.10 5.73 23.60
CA LEU A 195 -20.93 5.01 23.12
C LEU A 195 -19.66 5.55 23.80
N ASN A 196 -18.62 4.72 23.83
CA ASN A 196 -17.29 5.18 24.21
C ASN A 196 -16.79 6.20 23.17
N PRO A 197 -15.99 7.19 23.57
CA PRO A 197 -15.40 8.13 22.62
C PRO A 197 -14.58 7.38 21.54
N PRO A 198 -14.49 7.93 20.32
CA PRO A 198 -13.71 7.30 19.26
C PRO A 198 -12.25 7.22 19.66
N ASN A 199 -11.55 6.22 19.13
CA ASN A 199 -10.12 6.08 19.37
C ASN A 199 -9.37 7.34 18.88
N PRO A 200 -8.31 7.77 19.59
CA PRO A 200 -7.44 8.83 19.10
C PRO A 200 -6.84 8.45 17.74
N ALA A 201 -6.64 9.46 16.89
CA ALA A 201 -6.05 9.27 15.58
C ALA A 201 -4.67 8.59 15.68
N GLU A 202 -4.42 7.58 14.84
CA GLU A 202 -3.12 6.94 14.81
C GLU A 202 -2.06 7.86 14.17
N ALA A 203 -0.84 7.83 14.72
CA ALA A 203 0.26 8.61 14.17
C ALA A 203 0.57 8.20 12.72
N SER A 204 1.21 9.10 11.96
CA SER A 204 1.61 8.79 10.58
C SER A 204 2.58 7.62 10.49
N VAL A 205 2.54 6.88 9.38
CA VAL A 205 3.54 5.86 9.06
C VAL A 205 4.91 6.53 8.92
N THR A 206 5.88 6.02 9.66
CA THR A 206 7.28 6.48 9.64
C THR A 206 8.21 5.35 9.20
N PRO A 207 9.45 5.66 8.77
CA PRO A 207 10.44 4.63 8.43
C PRO A 207 10.67 3.62 9.58
N LEU A 208 10.49 4.04 10.84
CA LEU A 208 10.59 3.17 12.01
C LEU A 208 9.51 2.07 12.03
N ILE A 209 8.31 2.33 11.51
CA ILE A 209 7.23 1.34 11.43
C ILE A 209 7.50 0.35 10.29
N VAL A 210 8.05 0.85 9.17
CA VAL A 210 8.40 0.04 8.00
C VAL A 210 9.52 -0.98 8.33
N ARG A 211 10.40 -0.68 9.31
CA ARG A 211 11.43 -1.60 9.84
C ARG A 211 12.28 -2.31 8.77
N GLY A 212 12.56 -1.63 7.66
CA GLY A 212 13.36 -2.19 6.57
C GLY A 212 12.59 -3.01 5.54
N ALA A 213 11.25 -3.07 5.62
CA ALA A 213 10.44 -3.62 4.54
C ALA A 213 10.71 -2.89 3.23
N LEU A 214 10.88 -3.64 2.16
CA LEU A 214 11.25 -3.11 0.86
C LEU A 214 10.04 -2.95 -0.05
N THR A 215 10.08 -1.97 -0.94
CA THR A 215 9.16 -1.89 -2.08
C THR A 215 9.96 -2.20 -3.34
N PRO A 216 9.82 -3.38 -3.96
CA PRO A 216 10.58 -3.70 -5.16
C PRO A 216 10.06 -2.87 -6.35
N ILE A 217 10.81 -1.83 -6.71
CA ILE A 217 10.52 -0.88 -7.79
C ILE A 217 11.44 -1.21 -8.96
N ARG A 218 10.91 -1.15 -10.19
CA ARG A 218 11.66 -1.34 -11.44
C ARG A 218 11.77 0.00 -12.17
N ASP A 219 12.69 0.09 -13.12
CA ASP A 219 12.92 1.32 -13.89
C ASP A 219 11.69 1.73 -14.73
N ASP A 220 10.85 0.77 -15.11
CA ASP A 220 9.59 0.98 -15.85
C ASP A 220 8.39 1.34 -14.95
N HIS A 221 8.63 1.69 -13.68
CA HIS A 221 7.54 1.95 -12.72
C HIS A 221 6.64 3.11 -13.16
N ASP A 222 7.23 4.23 -13.59
CA ASP A 222 6.43 5.42 -13.94
C ASP A 222 5.57 5.15 -15.18
N ASP A 223 6.07 4.38 -16.15
CA ASP A 223 5.33 3.99 -17.35
C ASP A 223 4.19 3.00 -17.04
N LYS A 224 4.41 2.07 -16.10
CA LYS A 224 3.45 0.99 -15.80
C LYS A 224 2.43 1.36 -14.72
N TYR A 225 2.85 2.12 -13.72
CA TYR A 225 2.13 2.32 -12.46
C TYR A 225 2.09 3.78 -12.00
N GLY A 226 2.61 4.71 -12.79
CA GLY A 226 2.57 6.14 -12.50
C GLY A 226 1.15 6.67 -12.35
N VAL A 227 1.01 7.79 -11.65
CA VAL A 227 -0.26 8.51 -11.59
C VAL A 227 -0.52 9.09 -13.00
N PRO A 228 -1.66 8.75 -13.64
CA PRO A 228 -1.93 9.20 -15.00
C PRO A 228 -2.28 10.69 -15.03
N THR A 229 -2.03 11.33 -16.17
CA THR A 229 -2.47 12.71 -16.40
C THR A 229 -3.97 12.78 -16.65
N LEU A 230 -4.53 14.00 -16.60
CA LEU A 230 -5.95 14.21 -16.88
C LEU A 230 -6.28 13.92 -18.35
N GLU A 231 -5.35 14.20 -19.25
CA GLU A 231 -5.45 13.91 -20.68
C GLU A 231 -5.48 12.40 -20.93
N GLU A 232 -4.55 11.65 -20.35
CA GLU A 232 -4.51 10.18 -20.44
C GLU A 232 -5.78 9.55 -19.86
N LEU A 233 -6.32 10.15 -18.81
CA LEU A 233 -7.56 9.71 -18.19
C LEU A 233 -8.78 9.99 -19.08
N GLY A 234 -8.79 11.14 -19.78
CA GLY A 234 -9.78 11.47 -20.80
C GLY A 234 -9.75 10.52 -22.00
N GLU A 235 -8.57 10.17 -22.49
CA GLU A 235 -8.40 9.17 -23.55
C GLU A 235 -8.89 7.78 -23.12
N CYS A 236 -8.59 7.39 -21.87
CA CYS A 236 -9.08 6.14 -21.27
C CYS A 236 -10.60 6.13 -21.11
N LEU A 237 -11.19 7.25 -20.72
CA LEU A 237 -12.64 7.42 -20.51
C LEU A 237 -13.43 7.36 -21.82
N LEU A 238 -12.86 7.94 -22.88
CA LEU A 238 -13.50 8.05 -24.20
C LEU A 238 -13.22 6.83 -25.10
N GLY A 239 -12.44 5.85 -24.62
CA GLY A 239 -12.10 4.66 -25.39
C GLY A 239 -11.19 4.95 -26.60
N THR A 240 -10.51 6.08 -26.62
CA THR A 240 -9.57 6.43 -27.69
C THR A 240 -8.19 5.92 -27.31
N VAL A 241 -7.68 4.94 -28.07
CA VAL A 241 -6.31 4.43 -27.95
C VAL A 241 -5.30 5.58 -28.16
N PRO A 242 -4.22 5.69 -27.36
CA PRO A 242 -3.23 6.74 -27.59
C PRO A 242 -2.57 6.53 -28.95
N VAL A 243 -2.63 7.56 -29.79
CA VAL A 243 -1.87 7.60 -31.05
C VAL A 243 -0.42 7.81 -30.68
N HIS A 244 0.35 6.73 -30.56
CA HIS A 244 1.80 6.85 -30.60
C HIS A 244 2.22 7.41 -31.96
N ASN A 245 2.65 8.67 -31.97
CA ASN A 245 3.56 9.15 -32.98
C ASN A 245 4.52 10.19 -32.40
N LYS A 246 5.57 9.70 -31.70
CA LYS A 246 6.82 10.46 -31.59
C LYS A 246 7.57 10.29 -32.92
N LEU A 247 7.32 11.20 -33.86
CA LEU A 247 8.27 11.43 -34.95
C LEU A 247 9.24 12.53 -34.52
N SER A 248 10.45 12.08 -34.19
CA SER A 248 11.65 12.89 -34.29
C SER A 248 11.87 13.27 -35.75
N THR A 249 11.88 14.56 -36.08
CA THR A 249 12.73 15.08 -37.16
C THR A 249 13.15 16.51 -36.88
N HIS A 250 14.47 16.68 -36.83
CA HIS A 250 15.22 17.91 -36.92
C HIS A 250 15.05 18.60 -38.30
N SER A 251 15.28 19.91 -38.32
CA SER A 251 15.66 20.75 -39.48
C SER A 251 14.58 21.15 -40.49
N GLY A 252 14.52 22.46 -40.81
CA GLY A 252 13.92 22.90 -42.07
C GLY A 252 13.26 24.27 -42.05
N ARG A 253 14.07 25.31 -42.21
CA ARG A 253 13.70 26.72 -42.39
C ARG A 253 13.00 26.96 -43.74
N THR A 254 11.77 27.48 -43.76
CA THR A 254 11.30 28.28 -44.91
C THR A 254 10.22 29.30 -44.54
N ARG A 255 10.49 30.57 -44.88
CA ARG A 255 9.55 31.69 -44.86
C ARG A 255 8.42 31.47 -45.86
N PHE A 256 7.20 31.86 -45.52
CA PHE A 256 6.27 32.43 -46.51
C PHE A 256 5.46 33.58 -45.91
N ARG A 257 5.52 34.72 -46.60
CA ARG A 257 4.70 35.93 -46.41
C ARG A 257 3.22 35.58 -46.65
N HIS A 258 2.30 36.14 -45.86
CA HIS A 258 0.91 36.29 -46.27
C HIS A 258 0.53 37.77 -46.28
N GLY A 259 0.02 38.17 -47.45
CA GLY A 259 -0.50 39.49 -47.76
C GLY A 259 -1.86 39.72 -47.12
N ARG A 260 -2.25 41.00 -47.20
CA ARG A 260 -3.37 41.63 -46.53
C ARG A 260 -4.75 41.07 -46.93
N SER A 261 -5.62 41.14 -45.93
CA SER A 261 -7.08 41.30 -45.89
C SER A 261 -7.74 41.91 -47.15
N PRO A 262 -9.03 41.60 -47.43
CA PRO A 262 -10.15 42.26 -46.73
C PRO A 262 -11.42 41.42 -46.54
N THR A 263 -12.14 41.61 -45.43
CA THR A 263 -13.61 41.43 -45.43
C THR A 263 -14.28 42.42 -44.48
N SER A 264 -15.31 43.04 -45.06
CA SER A 264 -16.21 44.07 -44.60
C SER A 264 -17.28 43.58 -43.61
N HIS A 265 -17.86 44.58 -42.94
CA HIS A 265 -19.12 44.60 -42.18
C HIS A 265 -20.30 43.77 -42.74
N LEU A 266 -21.16 43.29 -41.81
CA LEU A 266 -22.63 43.42 -41.72
C LEU A 266 -23.15 42.37 -40.70
N GLU A 267 -23.59 42.77 -39.50
CA GLU A 267 -25.00 42.98 -39.07
C GLU A 267 -26.00 41.83 -39.34
N GLY A 268 -26.71 41.40 -38.28
CA GLY A 268 -28.09 40.89 -38.38
C GLY A 268 -28.42 39.57 -37.66
N TRP A 269 -29.28 39.69 -36.64
CA TRP A 269 -30.06 38.69 -35.88
C TRP A 269 -29.41 37.99 -34.68
#